data_AF-A0A6C0CNF3-F1
#
_entry.id   AF-A0A6C0CNF3-F1
#
_cell.length_a   1.000
_cell.length_b   1.000
_cell.length_c   1.000
_cell.angle_alpha   90.00
_cell.angle_beta   90.00
_cell.angle_gamma   90.00
#
_symmetry.space_group_name_H-M   'P 1'
#
loop_
_entity.id
_entity.type
_entity.pdbx_description
1 polymer ?
#
loop_
_entity_poly.entity_id
_entity_poly.type
_entity_poly.pdbx_seq_one_letter_code
_entity_poly.pdbx_strand_id
1 'polypeptide(L)'
;MVSIYNMWIDHHFYSLMITGLITGMVASFIGGGAEILIVPLLLYLRVFDDYKSAVGTSLASLLLPIGIVAVYFYYNTKCNSKPCIQWNYAFIISLFFVIGTFLSYFTVKIDNKIFKMIFAIFMITLGIGILIEDLY
;
A
#
# COMPACT_ATOMS: atom_id res chain seq x y z
N MET A 1 -1.49 25.31 19.42
CA MET A 1 -0.55 24.30 19.95
C MET A 1 -1.40 23.08 20.33
N VAL A 2 -1.67 22.21 19.36
CA VAL A 2 -2.56 21.05 19.55
C VAL A 2 -1.79 19.99 20.33
N SER A 3 -2.31 19.61 21.50
CA SER A 3 -1.68 18.70 22.44
C SER A 3 -1.51 17.31 21.82
N ILE A 4 -0.26 16.88 21.70
CA ILE A 4 0.24 15.63 21.08
C ILE A 4 -0.34 14.38 21.75
N TYR A 5 -0.94 14.51 22.93
CA TYR A 5 -1.44 13.38 23.73
C TYR A 5 -2.76 12.78 23.20
N ASN A 6 -3.64 13.59 22.61
CA ASN A 6 -4.93 13.13 22.03
C ASN A 6 -4.78 12.56 20.61
N MET A 7 -3.55 12.40 20.11
CA MET A 7 -3.27 11.96 18.74
C MET A 7 -2.91 10.47 18.63
N TRP A 8 -2.73 9.79 19.76
CA TRP A 8 -2.19 8.42 19.82
C TRP A 8 -3.23 7.36 20.21
N ILE A 9 -4.32 7.73 20.88
CA ILE A 9 -5.36 6.77 21.32
C ILE A 9 -6.73 7.38 21.05
N ASP A 10 -7.13 7.31 19.79
CA ASP A 10 -8.49 7.61 19.34
C ASP A 10 -9.36 6.36 19.51
N HIS A 11 -10.68 6.51 19.53
CA HIS A 11 -11.64 5.38 19.49
C HIS A 11 -11.39 4.40 18.32
N HIS A 12 -10.63 4.81 17.30
CA HIS A 12 -10.27 4.03 16.11
C HIS A 12 -9.04 3.13 16.28
N PHE A 13 -8.34 3.16 17.43
CA PHE A 13 -7.13 2.35 17.66
C PHE A 13 -7.36 0.86 17.40
N TYR A 14 -8.51 0.34 17.83
CA TYR A 14 -8.88 -1.04 17.61
C TYR A 14 -9.10 -1.36 16.12
N SER A 15 -9.72 -0.46 15.36
CA SER A 15 -9.92 -0.60 13.92
C SER A 15 -8.60 -0.59 13.15
N LEU A 16 -7.63 0.22 13.58
CA LEU A 16 -6.28 0.26 12.99
C LEU A 16 -5.53 -1.05 13.21
N MET A 17 -5.59 -1.62 14.42
CA MET A 17 -4.99 -2.92 14.73
C MET A 17 -5.58 -4.05 13.88
N ILE A 18 -6.90 -4.11 13.76
CA ILE A 18 -7.58 -5.11 12.92
C ILE A 18 -7.16 -4.94 11.46
N THR A 19 -7.13 -3.71 10.97
CA THR A 19 -6.70 -3.39 9.60
C THR A 19 -5.29 -3.90 9.35
N GLY A 20 -4.35 -3.58 10.24
CA GLY A 20 -2.96 -4.03 10.15
C GLY A 20 -2.82 -5.55 10.18
N LEU A 21 -3.57 -6.24 11.05
CA LEU A 21 -3.53 -7.70 11.15
C LEU A 21 -4.06 -8.38 9.89
N ILE A 22 -5.25 -7.98 9.43
CA ILE A 22 -5.88 -8.57 8.23
C ILE A 22 -4.99 -8.32 7.01
N THR A 23 -4.57 -7.08 6.81
CA THR A 23 -3.75 -6.69 5.65
C THR A 23 -2.38 -7.37 5.69
N GLY A 24 -1.75 -7.49 6.86
CA GLY A 24 -0.46 -8.18 7.04
C GLY A 24 -0.53 -9.69 6.79
N MET A 25 -1.59 -10.35 7.26
CA MET A 25 -1.84 -11.76 6.94
C MET A 25 -1.99 -11.96 5.44
N VAL A 26 -2.89 -11.21 4.80
CA VAL A 26 -3.13 -11.30 3.36
C VAL A 26 -1.86 -11.00 2.56
N ALA A 27 -1.09 -9.98 2.95
CA ALA A 27 0.17 -9.64 2.30
C ALA A 27 1.20 -10.77 2.35
N SER A 28 1.23 -11.54 3.46
CA SER A 28 2.14 -12.67 3.62
C SER A 28 1.77 -13.85 2.71
N PHE A 29 0.48 -14.04 2.39
CA PHE A 29 0.03 -15.05 1.44
C PHE A 29 0.26 -14.65 -0.03
N ILE A 30 0.10 -13.36 -0.36
CA ILE A 30 0.17 -12.85 -1.74
C ILE A 30 1.56 -12.33 -2.14
N GLY A 31 2.47 -12.11 -1.18
CA GLY A 31 3.87 -11.76 -1.45
C GLY A 31 4.15 -10.27 -1.76
N GLY A 32 3.15 -9.40 -1.65
CA GLY A 32 3.28 -7.95 -1.90
C GLY A 32 2.01 -7.37 -2.53
N GLY A 33 1.06 -6.96 -1.69
CA GLY A 33 -0.23 -6.42 -2.15
C GLY A 33 -1.13 -5.86 -1.04
N ALA A 34 -0.58 -5.61 0.15
CA ALA A 34 -1.33 -5.13 1.30
C ALA A 34 -2.01 -3.78 1.05
N GLU A 35 -1.35 -2.95 0.23
CA GLU A 35 -1.69 -1.56 -0.05
C GLU A 35 -3.09 -1.36 -0.63
N ILE A 36 -3.51 -2.27 -1.50
CA ILE A 36 -4.82 -2.26 -2.15
C ILE A 36 -5.93 -2.44 -1.12
N LEU A 37 -5.64 -3.16 -0.03
CA LEU A 37 -6.61 -3.61 0.96
C LEU A 37 -6.71 -2.65 2.15
N ILE A 38 -5.62 -1.93 2.48
CA ILE A 38 -5.59 -0.96 3.59
C ILE A 38 -6.58 0.19 3.36
N VAL A 39 -6.59 0.80 2.16
CA VAL A 39 -7.45 1.96 1.84
C VAL A 39 -8.95 1.66 2.00
N PRO A 40 -9.53 0.62 1.39
CA PRO A 40 -10.95 0.32 1.57
C PRO A 40 -11.29 -0.08 3.00
N LEU A 41 -10.37 -0.72 3.73
CA LEU A 41 -10.61 -1.15 5.11
C LEU A 41 -10.64 0.04 6.08
N LEU A 42 -9.76 1.03 5.89
CA LEU A 42 -9.79 2.29 6.65
C LEU A 42 -11.09 3.08 6.43
N LEU A 43 -11.60 3.10 5.18
CA LEU A 43 -12.86 3.77 4.85
C LEU A 43 -14.08 3.00 5.38
N TYR A 44 -14.06 1.66 5.27
CA TYR A 44 -15.14 0.80 5.74
C TYR A 44 -15.29 0.85 7.26
N LEU A 45 -14.17 0.86 7.98
CA LEU A 45 -14.12 0.97 9.45
C LEU A 45 -14.30 2.42 9.94
N ARG A 46 -14.59 3.37 9.04
CA ARG A 46 -14.80 4.80 9.32
C ARG A 46 -13.66 5.40 10.15
N VAL A 47 -12.42 5.01 9.87
CA VAL A 47 -11.22 5.60 10.48
C VAL A 47 -10.93 6.96 9.86
N PHE A 48 -11.21 7.09 8.56
CA PHE A 48 -11.14 8.35 7.83
C PHE A 48 -12.38 8.49 6.96
N ASP A 49 -12.97 9.69 6.92
CA ASP A 49 -14.06 10.00 5.98
C ASP A 49 -13.51 10.43 4.60
N ASP A 50 -12.31 11.02 4.59
CA ASP A 50 -11.63 11.46 3.39
C ASP A 50 -10.81 10.33 2.75
N TYR A 51 -11.17 9.97 1.51
CA TYR A 51 -10.45 8.96 0.70
C TYR A 51 -8.95 9.26 0.61
N LYS A 52 -8.60 10.53 0.42
CA LYS A 52 -7.23 10.98 0.24
C LYS A 52 -6.38 10.81 1.50
N SER A 53 -6.96 11.07 2.67
CA SER A 53 -6.31 10.85 3.97
C SER A 53 -6.07 9.36 4.19
N ALA A 54 -7.04 8.51 3.86
CA ALA A 54 -6.87 7.05 3.91
C ALA A 54 -5.75 6.56 2.98
N VAL A 55 -5.64 7.09 1.76
CA VAL A 55 -4.56 6.76 0.81
C VAL A 55 -3.19 7.22 1.35
N GLY A 56 -3.09 8.45 1.85
CA GLY A 56 -1.86 8.99 2.41
C GLY A 56 -1.36 8.17 3.61
N THR A 57 -2.26 7.83 4.53
CA THR A 57 -1.93 6.98 5.69
C THR A 57 -1.53 5.57 5.28
N SER A 58 -2.20 4.99 4.27
CA SER A 58 -1.82 3.70 3.70
C SER A 58 -0.39 3.73 3.14
N LEU A 59 -0.07 4.71 2.30
CA LEU A 59 1.27 4.89 1.71
C LEU A 59 2.36 5.06 2.79
N ALA A 60 2.09 5.85 3.83
CA ALA A 60 3.02 6.04 4.94
C ALA A 60 3.27 4.73 5.72
N SER A 61 2.21 3.94 5.95
CA SER A 61 2.29 2.64 6.62
C SER A 61 3.04 1.60 5.79
N LEU A 62 2.95 1.67 4.46
CA LEU A 62 3.68 0.75 3.58
C LEU A 62 5.18 1.02 3.56
N LEU A 63 5.58 2.30 3.54
CA LEU A 63 6.97 2.68 3.34
C LEU A 63 7.86 2.36 4.56
N LEU A 64 7.41 2.71 5.78
CA LEU A 64 8.23 2.52 6.98
C LEU A 64 8.15 1.08 7.50
N PRO A 65 7.06 0.64 8.17
CA PRO A 65 7.08 -0.65 8.86
C PRO A 65 6.98 -1.83 7.91
N ILE A 66 6.05 -1.79 6.95
CA ILE A 66 5.74 -2.97 6.12
C ILE A 66 6.88 -3.25 5.13
N GLY A 67 7.38 -2.22 4.45
CA GLY A 67 8.48 -2.33 3.49
C GLY A 67 9.78 -2.85 4.13
N ILE A 68 10.15 -2.34 5.31
CA ILE A 68 11.35 -2.79 6.03
C ILE A 68 11.23 -4.27 6.40
N VAL A 69 10.09 -4.68 6.96
CA VAL A 69 9.84 -6.07 7.36
C VAL A 69 9.83 -7.00 6.15
N ALA A 70 9.18 -6.59 5.05
CA ALA A 70 9.16 -7.36 3.81
C ALA A 70 10.56 -7.57 3.23
N VAL A 71 11.38 -6.51 3.13
CA VAL A 71 12.77 -6.61 2.66
C VAL A 71 13.58 -7.51 3.58
N TYR A 72 13.41 -7.44 4.90
CA TYR A 72 14.11 -8.30 5.85
C TYR A 72 13.81 -9.79 5.64
N PHE A 73 12.54 -10.16 5.40
CA PHE A 73 12.16 -11.55 5.09
C PHE A 73 12.77 -12.05 3.78
N TYR A 74 12.72 -11.24 2.72
CA TYR A 74 13.25 -11.63 1.41
C TYR A 74 14.78 -11.54 1.30
N TYR A 75 15.43 -10.77 2.17
CA TYR A 75 16.89 -10.67 2.22
C TYR A 75 17.56 -12.00 2.60
N ASN A 76 16.97 -12.73 3.55
CA ASN A 76 17.48 -14.04 3.99
C ASN A 76 17.03 -15.20 3.09
N THR A 77 16.13 -14.95 2.13
CA THR A 77 15.61 -15.98 1.23
C THR A 77 16.54 -16.13 0.02
N LYS A 78 16.91 -17.39 -0.31
CA LYS A 78 17.70 -17.70 -1.51
C LYS A 78 16.80 -18.21 -2.61
N CYS A 79 16.85 -17.54 -3.76
CA CYS A 79 16.15 -17.95 -4.98
C CYS A 79 17.21 -18.47 -5.96
N ASN A 80 17.19 -19.78 -6.26
CA ASN A 80 18.10 -20.41 -7.24
C ASN A 80 19.58 -20.02 -7.05
N SER A 81 20.11 -20.26 -5.84
CA SER A 81 21.51 -19.99 -5.45
C SER A 81 21.96 -18.52 -5.49
N LYS A 82 21.05 -17.57 -5.74
CA LYS A 82 21.28 -16.13 -5.73
C LYS A 82 20.38 -15.45 -4.69
N PRO A 83 20.73 -14.24 -4.21
CA PRO A 83 19.79 -13.44 -3.42
C PRO A 83 18.52 -13.18 -4.25
N CYS A 84 17.35 -13.39 -3.64
CA CYS A 84 16.07 -13.07 -4.30
C CYS A 84 15.96 -11.57 -4.61
N ILE A 85 16.64 -10.74 -3.81
CA ILE A 85 16.67 -9.29 -3.99
C ILE A 85 17.78 -8.88 -4.95
N GLN A 86 17.38 -8.20 -6.02
CA GLN A 86 18.30 -7.55 -6.95
C GLN A 86 18.35 -6.04 -6.70
N TRP A 87 19.31 -5.61 -5.89
CA TRP A 87 19.45 -4.22 -5.44
C TRP A 87 19.57 -3.20 -6.57
N ASN A 88 20.20 -3.56 -7.70
CA ASN A 88 20.35 -2.66 -8.85
C ASN A 88 18.99 -2.28 -9.44
N TYR A 89 18.10 -3.25 -9.63
CA TYR A 89 16.76 -3.00 -10.17
C TYR A 89 15.90 -2.24 -9.17
N ALA A 90 15.96 -2.62 -7.89
CA ALA A 90 15.22 -1.92 -6.83
C ALA A 90 15.57 -0.42 -6.77
N PHE A 91 16.85 -0.07 -6.91
CA PHE A 91 17.31 1.31 -6.90
C PHE A 91 16.80 2.10 -8.13
N ILE A 92 16.89 1.50 -9.31
CA ILE A 92 16.40 2.12 -10.55
C ILE A 92 14.89 2.37 -10.46
N ILE A 93 14.12 1.35 -10.04
CA ILE A 93 12.66 1.47 -9.89
C ILE A 93 12.32 2.58 -8.89
N SER A 94 12.97 2.59 -7.72
CA SER A 94 12.73 3.61 -6.69
C SER A 94 13.02 5.03 -7.21
N LEU A 95 14.11 5.23 -7.95
CA LEU A 95 14.48 6.54 -8.49
C LEU A 95 13.45 7.05 -9.50
N PHE A 96 13.05 6.21 -10.45
CA PHE A 96 12.02 6.57 -11.44
C PHE A 96 10.63 6.70 -10.81
N PHE A 97 10.33 5.94 -9.76
CA PHE A 97 9.09 6.06 -9.00
C PHE A 97 8.99 7.44 -8.34
N VAL A 98 10.04 7.93 -7.70
CA VAL A 98 10.08 9.29 -7.12
C VAL A 98 9.78 10.34 -8.19
N ILE A 99 10.39 10.23 -9.38
CA ILE A 99 10.14 11.16 -10.50
C ILE A 99 8.68 11.08 -10.96
N GLY A 100 8.12 9.88 -11.10
CA GLY A 100 6.72 9.66 -11.50
C GLY A 100 5.72 10.19 -10.47
N THR A 101 6.00 10.03 -9.17
CA THR A 101 5.14 10.55 -8.10
C THR A 101 5.08 12.07 -8.06
N PHE A 102 6.15 12.76 -8.50
CA PHE A 102 6.17 14.22 -8.62
C PHE A 102 5.13 14.71 -9.64
N LEU A 103 4.89 13.93 -10.70
CA LEU A 103 3.84 14.21 -11.70
C LEU A 103 2.42 14.03 -11.12
N SER A 104 2.28 13.14 -10.15
CA SER A 104 1.02 12.88 -9.43
C SER A 104 0.60 14.03 -8.50
N TYR A 105 1.50 14.98 -8.21
CA TYR A 105 1.17 16.20 -7.44
C TYR A 105 0.05 17.02 -8.10
N PHE A 106 -0.09 16.97 -9.44
CA PHE A 106 -1.20 17.64 -10.15
C PHE A 106 -2.55 16.93 -9.97
N THR A 107 -2.54 15.62 -9.72
CA THR A 107 -3.73 14.78 -9.49
C THR A 107 -4.39 15.06 -8.13
N VAL A 108 -3.69 15.75 -7.23
CA VAL A 108 -4.16 16.14 -5.89
C VAL A 108 -5.41 17.05 -5.96
N LYS A 109 -5.76 17.65 -7.08
CA LYS A 109 -6.98 18.48 -7.22
C LYS A 109 -8.23 17.72 -7.69
N ILE A 110 -8.12 16.42 -7.98
CA ILE A 110 -9.24 15.62 -8.49
C ILE A 110 -10.17 15.20 -7.34
N ASP A 111 -11.47 15.18 -7.60
CA ASP A 111 -12.50 14.69 -6.69
C ASP A 111 -12.22 13.22 -6.28
N ASN A 112 -12.36 12.95 -4.98
CA ASN A 112 -12.23 11.62 -4.37
C ASN A 112 -13.05 10.55 -5.12
N LYS A 113 -14.23 10.91 -5.65
CA LYS A 113 -15.10 9.96 -6.38
C LYS A 113 -14.46 9.47 -7.68
N ILE A 114 -13.87 10.39 -8.45
CA ILE A 114 -13.23 10.07 -9.73
C ILE A 114 -11.97 9.25 -9.49
N PHE A 115 -11.17 9.65 -8.50
CA PHE A 115 -9.93 8.94 -8.16
C PHE A 115 -10.20 7.49 -7.73
N LYS A 116 -11.22 7.28 -6.88
CA LYS A 116 -11.67 5.93 -6.48
C LYS A 116 -12.11 5.09 -7.68
N MET A 117 -12.84 5.68 -8.62
CA MET A 117 -13.31 4.98 -9.82
C MET A 117 -12.16 4.58 -10.76
N ILE A 118 -11.20 5.48 -10.99
CA ILE A 118 -10.00 5.19 -11.79
C ILE A 118 -9.20 4.04 -11.16
N PHE A 119 -8.96 4.11 -9.85
CA PHE A 119 -8.24 3.05 -9.13
C PHE A 119 -8.98 1.70 -9.22
N ALA A 120 -10.30 1.69 -9.04
CA ALA A 120 -11.09 0.46 -9.15
C ALA A 120 -11.01 -0.17 -10.55
N ILE A 121 -11.13 0.63 -11.60
CA ILE A 121 -11.00 0.14 -12.99
C ILE A 121 -9.60 -0.42 -13.23
N PHE A 122 -8.56 0.31 -12.80
CA PHE A 122 -7.17 -0.15 -12.91
C PHE A 122 -6.95 -1.51 -12.23
N MET A 123 -7.47 -1.68 -11.01
CA MET A 123 -7.36 -2.95 -10.28
C MET A 123 -8.08 -4.11 -10.99
N ILE A 124 -9.27 -3.87 -11.55
CA ILE A 124 -10.00 -4.88 -12.32
C ILE A 124 -9.19 -5.28 -13.56
N THR A 125 -8.61 -4.30 -14.28
CA THR A 125 -7.81 -4.60 -15.48
C THR A 125 -6.58 -5.42 -15.16
N LEU A 126 -5.87 -5.12 -14.07
CA LEU A 126 -4.72 -5.91 -13.62
C LEU A 126 -5.13 -7.33 -13.22
N GLY A 127 -6.22 -7.47 -12.47
CA GLY A 127 -6.73 -8.77 -12.04
C GLY A 127 -7.11 -9.67 -13.22
N ILE A 128 -7.78 -9.12 -14.24
CA ILE A 128 -8.09 -9.84 -15.47
C ILE A 128 -6.81 -10.23 -16.22
N GLY A 129 -5.83 -9.32 -16.30
CA GLY A 129 -4.54 -9.60 -16.96
C GLY A 129 -3.82 -10.79 -16.34
N ILE A 130 -3.74 -10.85 -15.01
CA ILE A 130 -3.11 -11.96 -14.27
C ILE A 130 -3.86 -13.28 -14.52
N LEU A 131 -5.20 -13.27 -14.52
CA LEU A 131 -6.00 -14.47 -14.78
C LEU A 131 -5.79 -15.02 -16.20
N ILE A 132 -5.61 -14.13 -17.19
CA ILE A 132 -5.37 -14.56 -18.57
C ILE A 132 -3.97 -15.18 -18.70
N GLU A 133 -2.96 -14.62 -18.02
CA GLU A 133 -1.60 -15.15 -18.03
C GLU A 133 -1.50 -16.53 -17.37
N ASP A 134 -2.26 -16.80 -16.31
CA ASP A 134 -2.31 -18.14 -15.69
C ASP A 134 -3.03 -19.18 -16.57
N LEU A 135 -3.88 -18.72 -17.50
CA LEU A 135 -4.65 -19.56 -18.42
C LEU A 135 -3.89 -19.95 -19.70
N TYR A 136 -2.72 -19.36 -19.99
CA TYR A 136 -1.97 -19.53 -21.23
C TYR A 136 -0.53 -20.00 -20.98
#